data_AF-A0AAD1T4D5-F1
#
_entry.id   AF-A0AAD1T4D5-F1
#
_cell.length_a   1.000
_cell.length_b   1.000
_cell.length_c   1.000
_cell.angle_alpha   90.00
_cell.angle_beta   90.00
_cell.angle_gamma   90.00
#
_symmetry.space_group_name_H-M   'P 1'
#
loop_
_entity.id
_entity.type
_entity.pdbx_description
1 polymer ?
#
loop_
_entity_poly.entity_id
_entity_poly.type
_entity_poly.pdbx_seq_one_letter_code
_entity_poly.pdbx_strand_id
1 'polypeptide(L)'
;MEVSKYSHQRQSLLDAIHRFNTATTIMDETIMVPSMLQDMIPEREENEDHSKSTEIIEHNNLYDSYILLKSLRHDMKWGINQACKSTEEQCAEEETGDLVEQFQHHFRGLLSVLTKLTKKANLLTNCYKKEIEVNASSNKHFSRSISY
;
A
#
# COMPACT_ATOMS: atom_id res chain seq x y z
N MET A 1 20.32 -26.25 -26.69
CA MET A 1 19.20 -26.27 -25.72
C MET A 1 19.56 -25.27 -24.65
N GLU A 2 19.13 -24.02 -24.81
CA GLU A 2 19.50 -22.92 -23.91
C GLU A 2 18.22 -22.40 -23.27
N VAL A 3 18.00 -22.82 -22.02
CA VAL A 3 16.85 -22.41 -21.22
C VAL A 3 17.22 -21.06 -20.61
N SER A 4 16.85 -19.98 -21.30
CA SER A 4 16.91 -18.63 -20.74
C SER A 4 16.06 -18.61 -19.47
N LYS A 5 16.73 -18.41 -18.34
CA LYS A 5 16.12 -18.19 -17.04
C LYS A 5 15.33 -16.89 -17.10
N TYR A 6 14.04 -16.97 -17.40
CA TYR A 6 13.10 -15.90 -17.08
C TYR A 6 13.07 -15.79 -15.57
N SER A 7 13.84 -14.85 -15.02
CA SER A 7 13.66 -14.37 -13.66
C SER A 7 12.22 -13.88 -13.58
N HIS A 8 11.37 -14.65 -12.92
CA HIS A 8 10.05 -14.20 -12.55
C HIS A 8 10.26 -13.14 -11.46
N GLN A 9 10.68 -11.95 -11.89
CA GLN A 9 10.75 -10.78 -11.04
C GLN A 9 9.32 -10.61 -10.55
N ARG A 10 9.09 -10.96 -9.28
CA ARG A 10 7.76 -10.92 -8.70
C ARG A 10 7.34 -9.46 -8.64
N GLN A 11 6.66 -9.01 -9.68
CA GLN A 11 6.04 -7.70 -9.80
C GLN A 11 4.74 -7.67 -8.99
N SER A 12 4.78 -8.22 -7.77
CA SER A 12 3.65 -8.19 -6.85
C SER A 12 3.54 -6.80 -6.26
N LEU A 13 2.32 -6.30 -6.11
CA LEU A 13 2.04 -5.05 -5.39
C LEU A 13 2.63 -5.07 -3.97
N LEU A 14 2.60 -6.23 -3.29
CA LEU A 14 3.19 -6.37 -1.96
C LEU A 14 4.72 -6.20 -1.97
N ASP A 15 5.39 -6.76 -2.98
CA ASP A 15 6.84 -6.62 -3.13
C ASP A 15 7.22 -5.18 -3.48
N ALA A 16 6.43 -4.51 -4.33
CA ALA A 16 6.61 -3.10 -4.66
C ALA A 16 6.44 -2.20 -3.41
N ILE A 17 5.40 -2.43 -2.61
CA ILE A 17 5.16 -1.71 -1.34
C ILE A 17 6.31 -1.96 -0.36
N HIS A 18 6.79 -3.21 -0.25
CA HIS A 18 7.92 -3.52 0.63
C HIS A 18 9.19 -2.78 0.21
N ARG A 19 9.51 -2.77 -1.08
CA ARG A 19 10.68 -2.05 -1.63
C ARG A 19 10.56 -0.55 -1.40
N PHE A 20 9.38 0.03 -1.65
CA PHE A 20 9.08 1.43 -1.32
C PHE A 20 9.31 1.72 0.16
N ASN A 21 8.69 0.96 1.06
CA ASN A 21 8.86 1.15 2.51
C ASN A 21 10.31 1.05 2.95
N THR A 22 11.07 0.11 2.38
CA THR A 22 12.50 -0.05 2.67
C THR A 22 13.28 1.19 2.23
N ALA A 23 13.08 1.66 1.00
CA ALA A 23 13.74 2.84 0.46
C ALA A 23 13.40 4.10 1.29
N THR A 24 12.13 4.33 1.61
CA THR A 24 11.69 5.48 2.41
C THR A 24 12.14 5.38 3.88
N THR A 25 12.38 4.18 4.40
CA THR A 25 12.98 3.99 5.74
C THR A 25 14.45 4.37 5.72
N ILE A 26 15.21 3.88 4.73
CA ILE A 26 16.61 4.26 4.53
C ILE A 26 16.74 5.77 4.35
N MET A 27 15.86 6.38 3.55
CA MET A 27 15.77 7.83 3.37
C MET A 27 15.63 8.56 4.72
N ASP A 28 14.69 8.14 5.58
CA ASP A 28 14.47 8.78 6.88
C ASP A 28 15.61 8.57 7.89
N GLU A 29 16.29 7.42 7.84
CA GLU A 29 17.46 7.16 8.68
C GLU A 29 18.69 7.96 8.22
N THR A 30 18.78 8.25 6.93
CA THR A 30 19.94 8.94 6.33
C THR A 30 19.79 10.46 6.39
N ILE A 31 18.57 10.99 6.22
CA ILE A 31 18.30 12.43 6.19
C ILE A 31 18.13 12.95 7.62
N MET A 32 19.25 13.37 8.21
CA MET A 32 19.30 13.88 9.59
C MET A 32 18.82 15.33 9.72
N VAL A 33 18.92 16.12 8.65
CA VAL A 33 18.52 17.54 8.63
C VAL A 33 17.70 17.81 7.37
N PRO A 34 16.37 17.59 7.38
CA PRO A 34 15.53 17.70 6.19
C PRO A 34 15.56 19.08 5.53
N SER A 35 15.76 20.16 6.31
CA SER A 35 15.80 21.53 5.76
C SER A 35 16.92 21.74 4.76
N MET A 36 18.03 20.98 4.85
CA MET A 36 19.14 21.08 3.89
C MET A 36 18.73 20.64 2.48
N LEU A 37 17.67 19.84 2.34
CA LEU A 37 17.17 19.41 1.04
C LEU A 37 16.57 20.58 0.25
N GLN A 38 16.14 21.65 0.92
CA GLN A 38 15.56 22.81 0.24
C GLN A 38 16.60 23.56 -0.60
N ASP A 39 17.86 23.50 -0.18
CA ASP A 39 18.99 24.20 -0.81
C ASP A 39 19.79 23.28 -1.77
N MET A 40 19.40 22.01 -1.92
CA MET A 40 20.09 21.02 -2.74
C MET A 40 19.46 20.93 -4.13
N ILE A 41 20.30 21.04 -5.17
CA ILE A 41 19.90 20.82 -6.55
C ILE A 41 20.23 19.36 -6.90
N PRO A 42 19.29 18.58 -7.47
CA PRO A 42 19.57 17.21 -7.88
C PRO A 42 20.67 17.21 -8.95
N GLU A 43 21.76 16.45 -8.72
CA GLU A 43 22.76 16.22 -9.76
C GLU A 43 22.16 15.31 -10.84
N ARG A 44 22.23 15.73 -12.10
CA ARG A 44 21.82 14.90 -13.23
C ARG A 44 22.83 13.77 -13.39
N GLU A 45 22.47 12.58 -12.92
CA GLU A 45 23.16 11.37 -13.36
C GLU A 45 22.80 11.12 -14.83
N GLU A 46 23.80 11.18 -15.72
CA GLU A 46 23.70 10.97 -17.17
C GLU A 46 23.42 9.48 -17.53
N ASN A 47 22.44 8.85 -16.88
CA ASN A 47 22.05 7.47 -17.14
C ASN A 47 20.79 7.42 -18.02
N GLU A 48 20.98 6.95 -19.24
CA GLU A 48 20.18 7.17 -20.45
C GLU A 48 18.78 6.49 -20.53
N ASP A 49 18.11 6.07 -19.44
CA ASP A 49 16.91 5.21 -19.58
C ASP A 49 15.75 5.42 -18.58
N HIS A 50 15.68 6.58 -17.90
CA HIS A 50 14.62 6.88 -16.91
C HIS A 50 13.92 8.22 -17.12
N SER A 51 13.43 8.50 -18.34
CA SER A 51 12.83 9.80 -18.69
C SER A 51 11.66 10.25 -17.81
N LYS A 52 10.86 9.36 -17.19
CA LYS A 52 9.67 9.80 -16.42
C LYS A 52 9.91 10.02 -14.93
N SER A 53 10.78 9.22 -14.31
CA SER A 53 11.06 9.37 -12.87
C SER A 53 11.96 10.57 -12.61
N THR A 54 12.87 10.85 -13.55
CA THR A 54 13.77 12.02 -13.48
C THR A 54 13.00 13.32 -13.68
N GLU A 55 12.03 13.37 -14.60
CA GLU A 55 11.16 14.56 -14.80
C GLU A 55 10.43 14.97 -13.51
N ILE A 56 9.92 14.01 -12.73
CA ILE A 56 9.20 14.30 -11.48
C ILE A 56 10.13 14.89 -10.41
N ILE A 57 11.39 14.46 -10.36
CA ILE A 57 12.39 15.02 -9.43
C ILE A 57 12.92 16.38 -9.91
N GLU A 58 12.94 16.62 -11.23
CA GLU A 58 13.38 17.90 -11.79
C GLU A 58 12.38 19.05 -11.55
N HIS A 59 11.09 18.75 -11.39
CA HIS A 59 10.05 19.76 -11.17
C HIS A 59 9.77 20.07 -9.70
N ASN A 60 10.17 19.19 -8.78
CA ASN A 60 9.94 19.34 -7.36
C ASN A 60 11.24 19.54 -6.59
N ASN A 61 11.27 20.46 -5.62
CA ASN A 61 12.38 20.54 -4.69
C ASN A 61 12.55 19.18 -3.97
N LEU A 62 13.79 18.81 -3.63
CA LEU A 62 14.09 17.55 -2.94
C LEU A 62 13.38 17.48 -1.59
N TYR A 63 13.17 18.62 -0.93
CA TYR A 63 12.38 18.70 0.29
C TYR A 63 10.91 18.32 0.08
N ASP A 64 10.29 18.77 -1.00
CA ASP A 64 8.88 18.49 -1.29
C ASP A 64 8.70 17.01 -1.64
N SER A 65 9.64 16.46 -2.41
CA SER A 65 9.74 15.01 -2.66
C SER A 65 9.87 14.22 -1.35
N TYR A 66 10.69 14.68 -0.40
CA TYR A 66 10.86 14.05 0.91
C TYR A 66 9.55 14.04 1.72
N ILE A 67 8.84 15.17 1.78
CA ILE A 67 7.54 15.27 2.48
C ILE A 67 6.50 14.36 1.81
N LEU A 68 6.43 14.37 0.48
CA LEU A 68 5.55 13.52 -0.31
C LEU A 68 5.74 12.04 0.01
N LEU A 69 6.98 11.55 -0.05
CA LEU A 69 7.31 10.14 0.21
C LEU A 69 6.98 9.74 1.65
N LYS A 70 7.17 10.65 2.62
CA LYS A 70 6.78 10.40 4.03
C LYS A 70 5.28 10.33 4.23
N SER A 71 4.53 11.23 3.61
CA SER A 71 3.07 11.23 3.64
C SER A 71 2.54 9.90 3.07
N LEU A 72 3.06 9.50 1.92
CA LEU A 72 2.69 8.25 1.26
C LEU A 72 3.02 7.01 2.11
N ARG A 73 4.20 6.96 2.74
CA ARG A 73 4.59 5.87 3.66
C ARG A 73 3.68 5.82 4.88
N HIS A 74 3.34 6.97 5.44
CA HIS A 74 2.43 7.06 6.57
C HIS A 74 1.06 6.47 6.23
N ASP A 75 0.48 6.86 5.08
CA ASP A 75 -0.82 6.36 4.61
C ASP A 75 -0.82 4.84 4.38
N MET A 76 0.29 4.29 3.87
CA MET A 76 0.44 2.85 3.70
C MET A 76 0.55 2.10 5.04
N LYS A 77 1.29 2.65 6.01
CA LYS A 77 1.59 1.96 7.28
C LYS A 77 0.43 2.02 8.26
N TRP A 78 -0.21 3.18 8.38
CA TRP A 78 -1.22 3.44 9.42
C TRP A 78 -2.63 3.62 8.85
N GLY A 79 -2.78 3.60 7.53
CA GLY A 79 -4.02 3.97 6.86
C GLY A 79 -4.13 5.49 6.69
N ILE A 80 -5.06 5.89 5.83
CA ILE A 80 -5.28 7.30 5.48
C ILE A 80 -5.85 8.03 6.70
N ASN A 81 -5.02 8.79 7.41
CA ASN A 81 -5.45 9.67 8.50
C ASN A 81 -5.96 10.98 7.88
N GLN A 82 -7.28 11.16 7.83
CA GLN A 82 -7.95 12.37 7.34
C GLN A 82 -7.78 13.59 8.30
N ALA A 83 -6.69 13.64 9.07
CA ALA A 83 -6.48 14.61 10.14
C ALA A 83 -5.41 15.67 9.82
N CYS A 84 -4.66 15.53 8.71
CA CYS A 84 -3.58 16.46 8.35
C CYS A 84 -3.89 17.21 7.04
N LYS A 85 -5.03 17.93 6.98
CA LYS A 85 -5.30 18.95 5.96
C LYS A 85 -5.47 20.34 6.59
N SER A 86 -4.69 20.67 7.62
CA SER A 86 -4.78 21.97 8.29
C SER A 86 -3.41 22.48 8.70
N THR A 87 -2.60 22.88 7.71
CA THR A 87 -1.72 24.05 7.89
C THR A 87 -1.55 24.70 6.53
N GLU A 88 -2.20 25.84 6.37
CA GLU A 88 -2.01 26.75 5.25
C GLU A 88 -0.61 27.34 5.35
N GLU A 89 0.21 27.18 4.31
CA GLU A 89 1.23 28.14 3.90
C GLU A 89 1.53 27.90 2.41
N GLN A 90 1.54 29.01 1.67
CA GLN A 90 1.51 29.09 0.21
C GLN A 90 2.85 28.69 -0.42
N CYS A 91 2.81 27.84 -1.45
CA CYS A 91 3.47 27.98 -2.77
C CYS A 91 3.81 26.62 -3.38
N ALA A 92 3.45 26.48 -4.66
CA ALA A 92 3.88 25.47 -5.65
C ALA A 92 3.19 24.08 -5.66
N GLU A 93 2.84 23.69 -6.88
CA GLU A 93 2.67 22.31 -7.40
C GLU A 93 1.30 21.61 -7.26
N GLU A 94 0.43 21.89 -8.24
CA GLU A 94 -0.78 21.11 -8.55
C GLU A 94 -0.48 19.66 -8.99
N GLU A 95 0.77 19.32 -9.33
CA GLU A 95 1.12 18.03 -9.95
C GLU A 95 1.46 16.92 -8.94
N THR A 96 2.07 17.24 -7.81
CA THR A 96 2.42 16.22 -6.79
C THR A 96 1.28 15.90 -5.85
N GLY A 97 0.36 16.84 -5.64
CA GLY A 97 -0.91 16.58 -4.97
C GLY A 97 -1.72 15.49 -5.68
N ASP A 98 -1.74 15.50 -7.01
CA ASP A 98 -2.52 14.55 -7.82
C ASP A 98 -2.06 13.09 -7.61
N LEU A 99 -0.75 12.84 -7.54
CA LEU A 99 -0.22 11.49 -7.33
C LEU A 99 -0.59 10.91 -5.97
N VAL A 100 -0.55 11.74 -4.91
CA VAL A 100 -0.99 11.32 -3.57
C VAL A 100 -2.48 11.00 -3.58
N GLU A 101 -3.29 11.89 -4.14
CA GLU A 101 -4.74 11.71 -4.18
C GLU A 101 -5.14 10.48 -5.00
N GLN A 102 -4.49 10.25 -6.15
CA GLN A 102 -4.67 9.06 -6.97
C GLN A 102 -4.27 7.79 -6.21
N PHE A 103 -3.11 7.77 -5.57
CA PHE A 103 -2.68 6.64 -4.77
C PHE A 103 -3.67 6.35 -3.63
N GLN A 104 -4.06 7.37 -2.88
CA GLN A 104 -5.03 7.26 -1.79
C GLN A 104 -6.36 6.72 -2.27
N HIS A 105 -6.85 7.18 -3.43
CA HIS A 105 -8.07 6.70 -4.03
C HIS A 105 -7.99 5.20 -4.34
N HIS A 106 -6.94 4.77 -5.06
CA HIS A 106 -6.76 3.38 -5.43
C HIS A 106 -6.55 2.46 -4.22
N PHE A 107 -5.74 2.89 -3.25
CA PHE A 107 -5.47 2.13 -2.05
C PHE A 107 -6.74 1.95 -1.21
N ARG A 108 -7.54 3.02 -1.03
CA ARG A 108 -8.85 2.95 -0.36
C ARG A 108 -9.82 2.03 -1.10
N GLY A 109 -9.85 2.10 -2.44
CA GLY A 109 -10.66 1.22 -3.28
C GLY A 109 -10.29 -0.26 -3.06
N LEU A 110 -9.00 -0.57 -3.10
CA LEU A 110 -8.49 -1.93 -2.87
C LEU A 110 -8.84 -2.44 -1.47
N LEU A 111 -8.60 -1.64 -0.43
CA LEU A 111 -8.95 -1.98 0.96
C LEU A 111 -10.46 -2.27 1.12
N SER A 112 -11.30 -1.47 0.46
CA SER A 112 -12.76 -1.65 0.47
C SER A 112 -13.18 -2.98 -0.17
N VAL A 113 -12.60 -3.30 -1.34
CA VAL A 113 -12.87 -4.57 -2.04
C VAL A 113 -12.43 -5.76 -1.20
N LEU A 114 -11.20 -5.73 -0.67
CA LEU A 114 -10.68 -6.80 0.20
C LEU A 114 -11.56 -6.99 1.44
N THR A 115 -11.98 -5.91 2.10
CA THR A 115 -12.88 -5.97 3.25
C THR A 115 -14.21 -6.65 2.91
N LYS A 116 -14.81 -6.33 1.76
CA LYS A 116 -16.07 -6.96 1.31
C LYS A 116 -15.88 -8.45 1.00
N LEU A 117 -14.78 -8.82 0.35
CA LEU A 117 -14.44 -10.21 0.06
C LEU A 117 -14.19 -11.01 1.34
N THR A 118 -13.46 -10.47 2.31
CA THR A 118 -13.24 -11.08 3.63
C THR A 118 -14.55 -11.31 4.37
N LYS A 119 -15.48 -10.34 4.34
CA LYS A 119 -16.82 -10.52 4.92
C LYS A 119 -17.58 -11.67 4.26
N LYS A 120 -17.56 -11.75 2.91
CA LYS A 120 -18.19 -12.86 2.18
C LYS A 120 -17.58 -14.22 2.53
N ALA A 121 -16.25 -14.30 2.60
CA ALA A 121 -15.55 -15.52 3.00
C ALA A 121 -15.95 -15.95 4.42
N ASN A 122 -15.94 -15.02 5.37
CA ASN A 122 -16.36 -15.29 6.75
C ASN A 122 -17.83 -15.74 6.85
N LEU A 123 -18.73 -15.13 6.07
CA LEU A 123 -20.12 -15.58 6.00
C LEU A 123 -20.23 -17.01 5.50
N LEU A 124 -19.52 -17.36 4.42
CA LEU A 124 -19.49 -18.71 3.87
C LEU A 124 -18.97 -19.72 4.90
N THR A 125 -17.85 -19.40 5.57
CA THR A 125 -17.30 -20.23 6.66
C THR A 125 -18.30 -20.41 7.80
N ASN A 126 -19.00 -19.34 8.19
CA ASN A 126 -19.98 -19.40 9.27
C ASN A 126 -21.23 -20.20 8.90
N CYS A 127 -21.72 -20.09 7.66
CA CYS A 127 -22.83 -20.91 7.16
C CYS A 127 -22.46 -22.39 7.22
N TYR A 128 -21.27 -22.74 6.73
CA TYR A 128 -20.79 -24.12 6.75
C TYR A 128 -20.66 -24.65 8.18
N LYS A 129 -20.08 -23.88 9.11
CA LYS A 129 -20.00 -24.24 10.53
C LYS A 129 -21.37 -24.52 11.13
N LYS A 130 -22.34 -23.63 10.90
CA LYS A 130 -23.72 -23.80 11.40
C LYS A 130 -24.38 -25.06 10.83
N GLU A 131 -24.20 -25.33 9.55
CA GLU A 131 -24.78 -26.51 8.91
C GLU A 131 -24.20 -27.81 9.48
N ILE A 132 -22.89 -27.85 9.75
CA ILE A 132 -22.26 -28.99 10.45
C ILE A 132 -22.81 -29.12 11.88
N GLU A 133 -22.90 -28.03 12.64
CA GLU A 133 -23.40 -28.07 14.02
C GLU A 133 -24.86 -28.53 14.12
N VAL A 134 -25.72 -28.07 13.20
CA VAL A 134 -27.11 -28.51 13.10
C VAL A 134 -27.19 -29.98 12.73
N ASN A 135 -26.40 -30.44 11.76
CA ASN A 135 -26.36 -31.84 11.36
C ASN A 135 -25.82 -32.75 12.48
N ALA A 136 -24.81 -32.31 13.23
CA ALA A 136 -24.29 -33.04 14.39
C ALA A 136 -25.33 -33.14 15.53
N SER A 137 -26.16 -32.11 15.71
CA SER A 137 -27.24 -32.09 16.71
C SER A 137 -28.43 -32.96 16.31
N SER A 138 -28.79 -32.97 15.02
CA SER A 138 -29.83 -33.84 14.45
C SER A 138 -29.45 -35.33 14.54
N ASN A 139 -28.18 -35.66 14.28
CA ASN A 139 -27.69 -37.04 14.37
C ASN A 139 -27.74 -37.60 15.81
N LYS A 140 -27.45 -36.77 16.83
CA LYS A 140 -27.60 -37.15 18.24
C LYS A 140 -29.05 -37.45 18.64
N HIS A 141 -30.02 -36.77 18.05
CA HIS A 141 -31.44 -36.99 18.33
C HIS A 141 -31.94 -38.30 17.70
N PHE A 142 -31.44 -38.66 16.51
CA PHE A 142 -31.71 -39.95 15.88
C PHE A 142 -31.11 -41.12 16.65
N SER A 143 -29.88 -41.00 17.16
CA SER A 143 -29.26 -42.07 17.95
C SER A 143 -29.90 -42.27 19.33
N ARG A 144 -30.56 -41.26 19.92
CA ARG A 144 -31.25 -41.38 21.21
C ARG A 144 -32.63 -42.05 21.11
N SER A 145 -33.28 -42.01 19.95
CA SER A 145 -34.59 -42.63 19.74
C SER A 145 -34.54 -44.14 19.44
N ILE A 146 -33.36 -44.75 19.37
CA ILE A 146 -33.17 -46.18 19.05
C ILE A 146 -32.76 -47.02 20.28
N SER A 147 -32.62 -46.40 21.46
CA SER A 147 -32.36 -47.13 22.70
C SER A 147 -33.67 -47.29 23.47
N TYR A 148 -34.38 -48.39 23.19
CA TYR A 148 -35.40 -48.97 24.06
C TYR A 148 -34.75 -49.67 25.25
#